data_AF-A0AAE3JNJ9-F1
#
_entry.id   AF-A0AAE3JNJ9-F1
#
_cell.length_a   1.000
_cell.length_b   1.000
_cell.length_c   1.000
_cell.angle_alpha   90.00
_cell.angle_beta   90.00
_cell.angle_gamma   90.00
#
_symmetry.space_group_name_H-M   'P 1'
#
loop_
_entity.id
_entity.type
_entity.pdbx_description
1 polymer ?
#
loop_
_entity_poly.entity_id
_entity_poly.type
_entity_poly.pdbx_seq_one_letter_code
_entity_poly.pdbx_strand_id
1 'polypeptide(L)'
;MYRKVVSTFFLIIFTAFVSGPTIILMVDDTIDVSAFYASSEEEEKGNEKEKDKELLFFETLDSDSNIYSNRETIGLVYFFKKYSKPHLNLILPPPEHSII
;
A
#
# COMPACT_ATOMS: atom_id res chain seq x y z
N MET A 1 -23.34 29.02 16.86
CA MET A 1 -23.56 28.68 15.44
C MET A 1 -22.44 27.83 14.84
N TYR A 2 -21.16 28.23 14.98
CA TYR A 2 -19.99 27.50 14.45
C TYR A 2 -19.94 26.00 14.79
N ARG A 3 -20.17 25.62 16.07
CA ARG A 3 -20.18 24.21 16.50
C ARG A 3 -21.19 23.33 15.74
N LYS A 4 -22.34 23.90 15.35
CA LYS A 4 -23.37 23.19 14.60
C LYS A 4 -22.96 23.04 13.13
N VAL A 5 -22.39 24.08 12.54
CA VAL A 5 -21.87 24.04 11.16
C VAL A 5 -20.77 22.98 11.02
N VAL A 6 -19.81 22.95 11.94
CA VAL A 6 -18.74 21.94 11.95
C VAL A 6 -19.31 20.53 12.10
N SER A 7 -20.25 20.33 13.02
CA SER A 7 -20.90 19.03 13.22
C SER A 7 -21.68 18.58 11.99
N THR A 8 -22.43 19.47 11.34
CA THR A 8 -23.17 19.17 10.11
C THR A 8 -22.23 18.87 8.94
N PHE A 9 -21.10 19.57 8.84
CA PHE A 9 -20.09 19.30 7.83
C PHE A 9 -19.51 17.88 7.93
N PHE A 10 -19.09 17.47 9.13
CA PHE A 10 -18.60 16.10 9.34
C PHE A 10 -19.68 15.05 9.12
N LEU A 11 -20.93 15.34 9.47
CA LEU A 11 -22.05 14.44 9.20
C LEU A 11 -22.23 14.22 7.69
N ILE A 12 -22.22 15.30 6.89
CA ILE A 12 -22.35 15.21 5.43
C ILE A 12 -21.21 14.38 4.83
N ILE A 13 -19.96 14.62 5.25
CA ILE A 13 -18.81 13.85 4.79
C ILE A 13 -18.97 12.37 5.13
N PHE A 14 -19.34 12.06 6.36
CA PHE A 14 -19.50 10.69 6.81
C PHE A 14 -20.62 9.96 6.05
N THR A 15 -21.76 10.64 5.86
CA THR A 15 -22.86 10.10 5.05
C THR A 15 -22.45 9.88 3.60
N ALA A 16 -21.72 10.81 2.99
CA ALA A 16 -21.21 10.67 1.63
C ALA A 16 -20.21 9.51 1.52
N PHE A 17 -19.33 9.34 2.49
CA PHE A 17 -18.34 8.26 2.51
C PHE A 17 -19.02 6.87 2.58
N VAL A 18 -19.99 6.70 3.48
CA VAL A 18 -20.71 5.42 3.64
C VAL A 18 -21.61 5.12 2.44
N SER A 19 -22.24 6.15 1.85
CA SER A 19 -23.15 5.96 0.70
C SER A 19 -22.43 5.90 -0.65
N GLY A 20 -21.16 6.30 -0.74
CA GLY A 20 -20.35 6.33 -1.97
C GLY A 20 -20.44 5.06 -2.82
N PRO A 21 -20.02 3.88 -2.32
CA PRO A 21 -20.07 2.64 -3.10
C PRO A 21 -21.50 2.25 -3.51
N THR A 22 -22.50 2.54 -2.67
CA THR A 22 -23.91 2.30 -2.97
C THR A 22 -24.43 3.17 -4.11
N ILE A 23 -24.05 4.45 -4.14
CA ILE A 23 -24.44 5.37 -5.21
C ILE A 23 -23.76 4.98 -6.53
N ILE A 24 -22.49 4.60 -6.49
CA ILE A 24 -21.73 4.16 -7.67
C ILE A 24 -22.40 2.92 -8.29
N LEU A 25 -22.71 1.92 -7.47
CA LEU A 25 -23.41 0.71 -7.91
C LEU A 25 -24.82 1.00 -8.45
N MET A 26 -25.49 2.02 -7.94
CA MET A 26 -26.83 2.42 -8.40
C MET A 26 -26.80 3.10 -9.77
N VAL A 27 -25.71 3.81 -10.10
CA VAL A 27 -25.55 4.49 -11.38
C VAL A 27 -25.11 3.52 -12.48
N ASP A 28 -24.19 2.62 -12.14
CA ASP A 28 -23.62 1.66 -13.09
C ASP A 28 -23.22 0.38 -12.34
N ASP A 29 -23.85 -0.74 -12.72
CA ASP A 29 -23.64 -2.06 -12.12
C ASP A 29 -22.38 -2.76 -12.65
N THR A 30 -21.73 -2.19 -13.67
CA THR A 30 -20.49 -2.73 -14.24
C THR A 30 -19.23 -2.26 -13.51
N ILE A 31 -19.35 -1.25 -12.66
CA ILE A 31 -18.21 -0.67 -11.94
C ILE A 31 -17.85 -1.56 -10.74
N ASP A 32 -16.58 -1.96 -10.67
CA ASP A 32 -16.06 -2.77 -9.57
C ASP A 32 -15.90 -1.93 -8.28
N VAL A 33 -16.78 -2.20 -7.30
CA VAL A 33 -16.74 -1.59 -5.97
C VAL A 33 -15.93 -2.41 -4.95
N SER A 34 -15.36 -3.56 -5.35
CA SER A 34 -14.58 -4.44 -4.46
C SER A 34 -13.39 -3.71 -3.82
N ALA A 35 -12.78 -2.75 -4.53
CA ALA A 35 -11.69 -1.94 -4.02
C ALA A 35 -12.08 -1.07 -2.82
N PHE A 36 -13.33 -0.58 -2.77
CA PHE A 36 -13.83 0.20 -1.64
C PHE A 36 -14.03 -0.68 -0.40
N TYR A 37 -14.56 -1.90 -0.59
CA TYR A 37 -14.74 -2.87 0.48
C TYR A 37 -13.40 -3.43 0.98
N ALA A 38 -12.49 -3.77 0.08
CA ALA A 38 -11.15 -4.25 0.40
C ALA A 38 -10.29 -3.18 1.12
N SER A 39 -10.59 -1.90 0.95
CA SER A 39 -9.94 -0.82 1.72
C SER A 39 -10.51 -0.65 3.13
N SER A 40 -11.69 -1.21 3.42
CA SER A 40 -12.32 -1.19 4.74
C SER A 40 -12.06 -2.47 5.54
N GLU A 41 -11.54 -3.52 4.90
CA GLU A 41 -11.16 -4.77 5.52
C GLU A 41 -9.74 -4.65 6.10
N GLU A 42 -9.66 -4.43 7.41
CA GLU A 42 -8.40 -4.15 8.12
C GLU A 42 -7.55 -5.41 8.39
N GLU A 43 -8.09 -6.61 8.19
CA GLU A 43 -7.42 -7.87 8.57
C GLU A 43 -6.66 -8.60 7.43
N GLU A 44 -6.77 -8.19 6.16
CA GLU A 44 -6.23 -8.99 5.01
C GLU A 44 -5.04 -8.38 4.25
N LYS A 45 -4.18 -7.60 4.91
CA LYS A 45 -2.89 -7.19 4.33
C LYS A 45 -1.74 -7.33 5.31
N GLY A 46 -1.19 -8.54 5.40
CA GLY A 46 0.21 -8.70 5.74
C GLY A 46 1.05 -7.90 4.73
N ASN A 47 1.69 -6.83 5.22
CA ASN A 47 2.92 -6.08 4.82
C ASN A 47 3.51 -6.11 3.39
N GLU A 48 2.86 -6.68 2.38
CA GLU A 48 3.47 -6.99 1.08
C GLU A 48 2.93 -6.11 -0.06
N LYS A 49 1.64 -5.74 0.00
CA LYS A 49 0.91 -5.06 -1.09
C LYS A 49 0.89 -3.52 -1.00
N GLU A 50 1.70 -2.92 -0.13
CA GLU A 50 1.76 -1.46 0.04
C GLU A 50 2.76 -0.80 -0.92
N LYS A 51 3.88 -1.49 -1.20
CA LYS A 51 4.93 -1.02 -2.13
C LYS A 51 4.47 -0.90 -3.58
N ASP A 52 3.56 -1.76 -4.03
CA ASP A 52 3.07 -1.74 -5.41
C ASP A 52 2.06 -0.61 -5.66
N LYS A 53 1.34 -0.18 -4.61
CA LYS A 53 0.39 0.94 -4.70
C LYS A 53 1.10 2.29 -4.78
N GLU A 54 2.23 2.43 -4.09
CA GLU A 54 3.09 3.62 -4.21
C GLU A 54 3.66 3.77 -5.63
N LEU A 55 4.03 2.66 -6.28
CA LEU A 55 4.51 2.64 -7.67
C LEU A 55 3.43 3.04 -8.69
N LEU A 56 2.21 2.52 -8.56
CA LEU A 56 1.09 2.86 -9.47
C LEU A 56 0.59 4.31 -9.31
N PHE A 57 0.65 4.85 -8.08
CA PHE A 57 0.31 6.25 -7.83
C PHE A 57 1.35 7.20 -8.46
N PHE A 58 2.63 6.80 -8.45
CA PHE A 58 3.70 7.52 -9.14
C PHE A 58 3.50 7.56 -10.66
N GLU A 59 3.16 6.41 -11.27
CA GLU A 59 2.97 6.30 -12.73
C GLU A 59 1.76 7.13 -13.23
N THR A 60 0.71 7.25 -12.41
CA THR A 60 -0.48 8.08 -12.75
C THR A 60 -0.19 9.59 -12.65
N LEU A 61 0.77 9.99 -11.80
CA LEU A 61 1.17 11.38 -11.59
C LEU A 61 2.13 11.90 -12.69
N ASP A 62 2.78 10.99 -13.42
CA ASP A 62 3.77 11.29 -14.46
C ASP A 62 3.16 11.73 -15.81
N SER A 63 1.83 11.72 -15.97
CA SER A 63 1.22 12.10 -17.25
C SER A 63 1.23 13.60 -17.57
N ASP A 64 1.54 14.51 -16.63
CA ASP A 64 1.48 15.97 -16.92
C ASP A 64 2.39 16.87 -16.04
N SER A 65 3.50 16.36 -15.51
CA SER A 65 4.46 17.24 -14.84
C SER A 65 5.91 16.96 -15.25
N ASN A 66 6.32 17.61 -16.35
CA ASN A 66 7.71 17.77 -16.74
C ASN A 66 8.49 18.54 -15.66
N ILE A 67 8.96 17.83 -14.63
CA ILE A 67 9.94 18.35 -13.68
C ILE A 67 11.32 17.97 -14.22
N TYR A 68 11.92 18.89 -14.98
CA TYR A 68 13.34 18.83 -15.33
C TYR A 68 14.17 18.87 -14.03
N SER A 69 14.61 17.70 -13.57
CA SER A 69 15.56 17.59 -12.48
C SER A 69 16.94 17.29 -13.05
N ASN A 70 17.84 18.27 -12.93
CA ASN A 70 19.25 18.13 -13.26
C ASN A 70 19.86 17.08 -12.30
N ARG A 71 19.89 15.82 -12.72
CA ARG A 71 20.49 14.73 -11.95
C ARG A 71 22.02 14.82 -12.04
N GLU A 72 22.66 15.34 -11.00
CA GLU A 72 24.04 14.97 -10.74
C GLU A 72 24.09 13.46 -10.50
N THR A 73 24.84 12.75 -11.33
CA THR A 73 24.98 11.29 -11.26
C THR A 73 25.83 10.91 -10.05
N ILE A 74 25.23 10.85 -8.86
CA ILE A 74 25.86 10.21 -7.71
C ILE A 74 25.85 8.71 -8.01
N GLY A 75 26.97 8.21 -8.50
CA GLY A 75 27.17 6.79 -8.78
C GLY A 75 27.02 5.98 -7.50
N LEU A 76 25.87 5.35 -7.30
CA LEU A 76 25.65 4.35 -6.25
C LEU A 76 26.47 3.10 -6.61
N VAL A 77 27.75 3.09 -6.21
CA VAL A 77 28.61 1.92 -6.37
C VAL A 77 28.17 0.85 -5.37
N TYR A 78 27.52 -0.18 -5.89
CA TYR A 78 27.18 -1.38 -5.15
C TYR A 78 28.44 -2.19 -4.82
N PHE A 79 28.68 -2.49 -3.55
CA PHE A 79 29.73 -3.41 -3.11
C PHE A 79 29.11 -4.65 -2.46
N PHE A 80 29.09 -5.76 -3.19
CA PHE A 80 28.80 -7.08 -2.62
C PHE A 80 30.01 -7.54 -1.81
N LYS A 81 29.90 -7.53 -0.48
CA LYS A 81 30.94 -8.14 0.36
C LYS A 81 30.90 -9.66 0.16
N LYS A 82 32.02 -10.22 -0.32
CA LYS A 82 32.21 -11.65 -0.56
C LYS A 82 32.34 -12.38 0.78
N TYR A 83 31.22 -12.64 1.44
CA TYR A 83 31.21 -13.41 2.68
C TYR A 83 31.43 -14.89 2.39
N SER A 84 32.34 -15.52 3.14
CA SER A 84 32.50 -16.97 3.10
C SER A 84 31.26 -17.64 3.67
N LYS A 85 30.84 -18.76 3.08
CA LYS A 85 29.63 -19.48 3.48
C LYS A 85 29.76 -19.92 4.96
N PRO A 86 28.89 -19.44 5.87
CA PRO A 86 28.99 -19.82 7.28
C PRO A 86 28.71 -21.31 7.43
N HIS A 87 29.45 -21.98 8.32
CA HIS A 87 29.24 -23.40 8.64
C HIS A 87 27.96 -23.53 9.48
N LEU A 88 26.80 -23.62 8.81
CA LEU A 88 25.47 -23.70 9.43
C LEU A 88 25.39 -24.80 10.52
N ASN A 89 26.09 -25.91 10.32
CA ASN A 89 26.07 -27.06 11.22
C ASN A 89 26.66 -26.80 12.62
N LEU A 90 27.36 -25.67 12.85
CA LEU A 90 27.85 -25.26 14.18
C LEU A 90 26.87 -24.34 14.93
N ILE A 91 26.06 -23.59 14.19
CA ILE A 91 25.17 -22.56 14.73
C ILE A 91 23.73 -23.07 14.87
N LEU A 92 23.39 -24.10 14.10
CA LEU A 92 22.07 -24.70 14.03
C LEU A 92 22.24 -26.22 14.05
N PRO A 93 22.35 -26.85 15.24
CA PRO A 93 22.31 -28.30 15.31
C PRO A 93 20.97 -28.81 14.77
N PRO A 94 20.95 -29.94 14.05
CA PRO A 94 19.72 -30.50 13.52
C PRO A 94 18.77 -30.90 14.66
N PRO A 95 17.44 -30.78 14.47
CA PRO A 95 16.47 -31.14 15.48
C PRO A 95 16.53 -32.64 15.81
N GLU A 96 16.48 -32.98 17.10
CA GLU A 96 16.74 -34.33 17.61
C GLU A 96 15.60 -35.33 17.35
N HIS A 97 14.42 -34.88 16.94
CA HIS A 97 13.26 -35.75 16.77
C HIS A 97 12.61 -35.56 15.41
N SER A 98 12.51 -36.67 14.66
CA SER A 98 11.54 -36.82 13.58
C SER A 98 10.15 -36.83 14.21
N ILE A 99 9.35 -35.80 13.95
CA ILE A 99 7.92 -35.83 14.27
C ILE A 99 7.31 -36.89 13.33
N ILE A 100 7.00 -38.06 13.88
CA ILE A 100 6.24 -39.13 13.23
C ILE A 100 4.77 -38.89 13.56
#